data_AF-A0A3D4TJW7-F1
#
_entry.id   AF-A0A3D4TJW7-F1
#
_cell.length_a   1.000
_cell.length_b   1.000
_cell.length_c   1.000
_cell.angle_alpha   90.00
_cell.angle_beta   90.00
_cell.angle_gamma   90.00
#
_symmetry.space_group_name_H-M   'P 1'
#
loop_
_entity.id
_entity.type
_entity.pdbx_description
1 polymer ?
#
loop_
_entity_poly.entity_id
_entity_poly.type
_entity_poly.pdbx_seq_one_letter_code
_entity_poly.pdbx_strand_id
1 'polypeptide(L)'
;MRRSRLLLPALGLALLTACQGRSPEPGKEPPAGDAPSAEKAAADGKLRWSEAVVWDGDLNACRQGENAATRECLRDAMRAGGASADAITAAEQLSTGGELAYVTAWHENGGLGVATVEYPFRANTNEGTRLVDASGKRIDVDAVQLDDTLRADPTVQELLKTNPQATPFAPAQSAGATPLENGGIRVMYRTPLRDCHACPDVGQLQIAYDFDAKRNFIGQQVVPATP
;
A
#
# COMPACT_ATOMS: atom_id res chain seq x y z
N MET A 1 -73.37 23.16 8.89
CA MET A 1 -73.77 24.42 8.23
C MET A 1 -73.49 24.29 6.74
N ARG A 2 -74.49 24.58 5.90
CA ARG A 2 -74.44 24.52 4.43
C ARG A 2 -73.54 25.61 3.85
N ARG A 3 -72.83 25.33 2.75
CA ARG A 3 -73.03 25.98 1.43
C ARG A 3 -72.03 25.46 0.39
N SER A 4 -72.58 24.83 -0.65
CA SER A 4 -71.97 24.69 -1.97
C SER A 4 -71.66 26.04 -2.59
N ARG A 5 -70.57 26.13 -3.34
CA ARG A 5 -70.47 27.04 -4.50
C ARG A 5 -69.80 26.31 -5.66
N LEU A 6 -70.50 26.33 -6.78
CA LEU A 6 -70.05 25.98 -8.11
C LEU A 6 -68.88 26.87 -8.54
N LEU A 7 -67.95 26.31 -9.32
CA LEU A 7 -67.11 27.07 -10.23
C LEU A 7 -67.03 26.35 -11.58
N LEU A 8 -67.29 27.11 -12.64
CA LEU A 8 -67.32 26.74 -14.05
C LEU A 8 -65.92 26.40 -14.61
N PRO A 9 -65.85 25.67 -15.74
CA PRO A 9 -64.61 25.40 -16.46
C PRO A 9 -64.26 26.55 -17.42
N ALA A 10 -62.98 26.88 -17.55
CA ALA A 10 -62.47 27.70 -18.64
C ALA A 10 -61.09 27.18 -19.08
N LEU A 11 -61.02 26.78 -20.36
CA LEU A 11 -59.83 26.47 -21.13
C LEU A 11 -58.81 27.62 -21.08
N GLY A 12 -57.52 27.31 -21.06
CA GLY A 12 -56.48 28.30 -21.29
C GLY A 12 -55.05 27.75 -21.32
N LEU A 13 -54.57 27.49 -22.53
CA LEU A 13 -53.18 27.51 -23.02
C LEU A 13 -52.10 26.71 -22.27
N ALA A 14 -51.62 25.66 -22.95
CA ALA A 14 -50.32 25.07 -22.75
C ALA A 14 -49.21 26.11 -23.02
N LEU A 15 -48.37 26.37 -22.01
CA LEU A 15 -47.08 27.03 -22.16
C LEU A 15 -45.99 26.00 -21.85
N LEU A 16 -45.31 25.56 -22.90
CA LEU A 16 -44.06 24.80 -22.83
C LEU A 16 -42.97 25.73 -22.26
N THR A 17 -42.74 25.67 -20.95
CA THR A 17 -41.51 26.21 -20.36
C THR A 17 -40.37 25.23 -20.60
N ALA A 18 -39.69 25.42 -21.73
CA ALA A 18 -38.35 24.88 -21.93
C ALA A 18 -37.42 25.49 -20.87
N CYS A 19 -36.89 24.65 -19.97
CA CYS A 19 -35.73 25.00 -19.17
C CYS A 19 -34.54 25.19 -20.13
N GLN A 20 -34.31 26.44 -20.54
CA GLN A 20 -33.07 26.82 -21.19
C GLN A 20 -31.95 26.67 -20.16
N GLY A 21 -31.22 25.55 -20.24
CA GLY A 21 -29.91 25.43 -19.62
C GLY A 21 -29.05 26.59 -20.12
N ARG A 22 -28.44 27.33 -19.19
CA ARG A 22 -27.44 28.35 -19.52
C ARG A 22 -26.35 27.70 -20.36
N SER A 23 -26.15 28.19 -21.58
CA SER A 23 -24.92 27.97 -22.31
C SER A 23 -23.74 28.51 -21.50
N PRO A 24 -22.62 27.78 -21.40
CA PRO A 24 -21.44 28.26 -20.72
C PRO A 24 -20.81 29.42 -21.50
N GLU A 25 -20.40 30.45 -20.76
CA GLU A 25 -19.65 31.61 -21.24
C GLU A 25 -18.31 31.14 -21.85
N PRO A 26 -17.97 31.53 -23.09
CA PRO A 26 -16.67 31.18 -23.66
C PRO A 26 -15.60 32.09 -23.03
N GLY A 27 -14.62 31.48 -22.35
CA GLY A 27 -13.39 32.18 -21.96
C GLY A 27 -13.08 32.26 -20.47
N LYS A 28 -13.45 31.26 -19.67
CA LYS A 28 -12.83 31.09 -18.34
C LYS A 28 -12.38 29.65 -18.16
N GLU A 29 -11.13 29.43 -18.55
CA GLU A 29 -10.37 28.22 -18.25
C GLU A 29 -10.44 27.97 -16.73
N PRO A 30 -10.80 26.76 -16.29
CA PRO A 30 -10.70 26.43 -14.88
C PRO A 30 -9.23 26.56 -14.44
N PRO A 31 -8.94 27.10 -13.24
CA PRO A 31 -7.57 27.17 -12.76
C PRO A 31 -7.00 25.76 -12.76
N ALA A 32 -5.91 25.58 -13.50
CA ALA A 32 -5.09 24.38 -13.47
C ALA A 32 -4.79 24.07 -12.01
N GLY A 33 -5.40 22.99 -11.50
CA GLY A 33 -5.03 22.43 -10.22
C GLY A 33 -3.56 22.07 -10.25
N ASP A 34 -2.89 22.20 -9.11
CA ASP A 34 -1.46 21.96 -8.91
C ASP A 34 -1.03 20.54 -9.34
N ALA A 35 -0.86 20.35 -10.66
CA ALA A 35 -0.16 19.23 -11.26
C ALA A 35 1.33 19.49 -11.59
N PRO A 36 2.06 20.51 -11.08
CA PRO A 36 3.47 20.67 -11.44
C PRO A 36 4.37 19.64 -10.75
N SER A 37 3.84 18.82 -9.83
CA SER A 37 4.61 17.78 -9.15
C SER A 37 4.58 16.42 -9.88
N ALA A 38 3.51 16.11 -10.63
CA ALA A 38 3.36 14.82 -11.28
C ALA A 38 4.20 14.70 -12.57
N GLU A 39 4.25 15.78 -13.38
CA GLU A 39 5.10 15.84 -14.59
C GLU A 39 6.59 15.95 -14.26
N LYS A 40 6.93 16.60 -13.14
CA LYS A 40 8.32 16.82 -12.74
C LYS A 40 9.01 15.56 -12.22
N ALA A 41 8.28 14.69 -11.51
CA ALA A 41 8.83 13.41 -11.03
C ALA A 41 9.14 12.43 -12.17
N ALA A 42 8.35 12.44 -13.25
CA ALA A 42 8.63 11.63 -14.44
C ALA A 42 9.84 12.16 -15.23
N ALA A 43 10.09 13.47 -15.19
CA ALA A 43 11.24 14.10 -15.85
C ALA A 43 12.58 13.85 -15.12
N ASP A 44 12.56 13.61 -13.81
CA ASP A 44 13.76 13.39 -12.99
C ASP A 44 14.29 11.94 -13.02
N GLY A 45 13.66 11.04 -13.81
CA GLY A 45 14.11 9.64 -13.98
C GLY A 45 13.99 8.78 -12.71
N LYS A 46 13.27 9.25 -11.70
CA LYS A 46 13.06 8.52 -10.44
C LYS A 46 11.76 7.73 -10.52
N LEU A 47 11.82 6.42 -10.27
CA LEU A 47 10.65 5.55 -10.22
C LEU A 47 9.56 6.15 -9.33
N ARG A 48 8.38 6.38 -9.91
CA ARG A 48 7.18 6.77 -9.16
C ARG A 48 6.42 5.51 -8.76
N TRP A 49 6.46 5.21 -7.48
CA TRP A 49 5.69 4.11 -6.92
C TRP A 49 4.18 4.43 -6.97
N SER A 50 3.43 3.56 -7.64
CA SER A 50 1.99 3.65 -7.87
C SER A 50 1.46 2.32 -8.40
N GLU A 51 0.18 2.23 -8.76
CA GLU A 51 -0.40 1.04 -9.41
C GLU A 51 0.42 0.55 -10.63
N ALA A 52 1.15 1.45 -11.30
CA ALA A 52 1.99 1.07 -12.44
C ALA A 52 3.11 0.08 -12.11
N VAL A 53 3.48 -0.09 -10.83
CA VAL A 53 4.51 -1.06 -10.43
C VAL A 53 3.97 -2.49 -10.32
N VAL A 54 2.65 -2.67 -10.38
CA VAL A 54 2.00 -3.97 -10.23
C VAL A 54 2.18 -4.80 -11.49
N TRP A 55 2.53 -6.08 -11.31
CA TRP A 55 2.55 -7.07 -12.37
C TRP A 55 2.09 -8.43 -11.82
N ASP A 56 1.34 -9.14 -12.66
CA ASP A 56 0.93 -10.53 -12.45
C ASP A 56 1.21 -11.28 -13.75
N GLY A 57 1.92 -12.41 -13.67
CA GLY A 57 2.29 -13.19 -14.84
C GLY A 57 3.05 -14.47 -14.50
N ASP A 58 3.30 -15.27 -15.53
CA ASP A 58 3.90 -16.59 -15.37
C ASP A 58 5.44 -16.53 -15.29
N LEU A 59 6.01 -17.23 -14.30
CA LEU A 59 7.44 -17.38 -14.07
C LEU A 59 7.94 -18.83 -14.17
N ASN A 60 7.11 -19.77 -14.65
CA ASN A 60 7.48 -21.19 -14.75
C ASN A 60 8.76 -21.42 -15.56
N ALA A 61 8.97 -20.66 -16.63
CA ALA A 61 10.19 -20.72 -17.44
C ALA A 61 11.47 -20.38 -16.64
N CYS A 62 11.34 -19.60 -15.56
CA CYS A 62 12.45 -19.22 -14.68
C CYS A 62 12.70 -20.19 -13.53
N ARG A 63 11.99 -21.33 -13.46
CA ARG A 63 12.17 -22.30 -12.37
C ARG A 63 13.23 -23.37 -12.65
N GLN A 64 13.68 -23.53 -13.90
CA GLN A 64 14.58 -24.61 -14.31
C GLN A 64 15.60 -24.14 -15.36
N GLY A 65 16.73 -24.84 -15.46
CA GLY A 65 17.80 -24.54 -16.41
C GLY A 65 18.88 -23.60 -15.88
N GLU A 66 19.83 -23.23 -16.75
CA GLU A 66 21.03 -22.45 -16.39
C GLU A 66 20.73 -21.02 -15.94
N ASN A 67 19.59 -20.46 -16.36
CA ASN A 67 19.13 -19.11 -15.99
C ASN A 67 18.00 -19.13 -14.96
N ALA A 68 17.80 -20.25 -14.24
CA ALA A 68 16.76 -20.34 -13.22
C ALA A 68 16.99 -19.33 -12.09
N ALA A 69 15.91 -18.69 -11.63
CA ALA A 69 15.91 -17.73 -10.53
C ALA A 69 16.97 -16.62 -10.65
N THR A 70 17.29 -16.18 -11.87
CA THR A 70 18.18 -15.03 -12.12
C THR A 70 17.38 -13.74 -12.33
N ARG A 71 18.03 -12.59 -12.08
CA ARG A 71 17.42 -11.29 -12.32
C ARG A 71 17.09 -11.09 -13.80
N GLU A 72 17.94 -11.60 -14.68
CA GLU A 72 17.75 -11.59 -16.13
C GLU A 72 16.49 -12.34 -16.52
N CYS A 73 16.30 -13.56 -15.98
CA CYS A 73 15.10 -14.33 -16.29
C CYS A 73 13.83 -13.64 -15.80
N LEU A 74 13.83 -13.14 -14.56
CA LEU A 74 12.68 -12.41 -14.02
C LEU A 74 12.33 -11.19 -14.90
N ARG A 75 13.32 -10.34 -15.20
CA ARG A 75 13.13 -9.16 -16.03
C ARG A 75 12.58 -9.50 -17.41
N ASP A 76 13.12 -10.53 -18.06
CA ASP A 76 12.72 -10.91 -19.40
C ASP A 76 11.34 -11.57 -19.42
N ALA A 77 10.99 -12.36 -18.39
CA ALA A 77 9.65 -12.89 -18.19
C ALA A 77 8.62 -11.77 -17.94
N MET A 78 8.94 -10.81 -17.07
CA MET A 78 8.10 -9.62 -16.84
C MET A 78 7.87 -8.85 -18.14
N ARG A 79 8.93 -8.59 -18.91
CA ARG A 79 8.82 -7.89 -20.21
C ARG A 79 7.95 -8.66 -21.20
N ALA A 80 8.15 -9.97 -21.32
CA ALA A 80 7.35 -10.83 -22.20
C ALA A 80 5.88 -10.92 -21.76
N GLY A 81 5.65 -10.88 -20.44
CA GLY A 81 4.33 -10.86 -19.81
C GLY A 81 3.65 -9.49 -19.80
N GLY A 82 4.20 -8.48 -20.47
CA GLY A 82 3.58 -7.16 -20.60
C GLY A 82 3.70 -6.27 -19.36
N ALA A 83 4.64 -6.54 -18.46
CA ALA A 83 4.94 -5.65 -17.33
C ALA A 83 5.29 -4.24 -17.82
N SER A 84 4.86 -3.24 -17.07
CA SER A 84 5.27 -1.86 -17.32
C SER A 84 6.78 -1.68 -17.07
N ALA A 85 7.37 -0.60 -17.60
CA ALA A 85 8.74 -0.24 -17.26
C ALA A 85 8.91 0.00 -15.75
N ASP A 86 7.91 0.61 -15.11
CA ASP A 86 7.90 0.87 -13.67
C ASP A 86 7.88 -0.42 -12.84
N ALA A 87 7.11 -1.43 -13.25
CA ALA A 87 7.07 -2.73 -12.59
C ALA A 87 8.42 -3.45 -12.67
N ILE A 88 9.07 -3.40 -13.84
CA ILE A 88 10.41 -3.97 -14.03
C ILE A 88 11.44 -3.23 -13.17
N THR A 89 11.44 -1.90 -13.18
CA THR A 89 12.35 -1.10 -12.34
C THR A 89 12.07 -1.32 -10.84
N ALA A 90 10.81 -1.46 -10.44
CA ALA A 90 10.44 -1.79 -9.06
C ALA A 90 11.00 -3.16 -8.65
N ALA A 91 10.86 -4.18 -9.50
CA ALA A 91 11.41 -5.50 -9.26
C ALA A 91 12.95 -5.47 -9.11
N GLU A 92 13.64 -4.70 -9.96
CA GLU A 92 15.08 -4.50 -9.86
C GLU A 92 15.50 -3.82 -8.54
N GLN A 93 14.75 -2.80 -8.09
CA GLN A 93 15.01 -2.09 -6.84
C GLN A 93 14.68 -2.91 -5.58
N LEU A 94 13.69 -3.80 -5.65
CA LEU A 94 13.29 -4.68 -4.55
C LEU A 94 14.22 -5.89 -4.43
N SER A 95 14.71 -6.40 -5.56
CA SER A 95 15.53 -7.59 -5.61
C SER A 95 16.94 -7.31 -5.07
N THR A 96 17.23 -7.75 -3.84
CA THR A 96 18.50 -7.50 -3.14
C THR A 96 19.01 -8.77 -2.45
N GLY A 97 20.32 -8.87 -2.21
CA GLY A 97 20.89 -10.02 -1.47
C GLY A 97 20.71 -11.40 -2.12
N GLY A 98 20.37 -11.45 -3.41
CA GLY A 98 20.03 -12.69 -4.12
C GLY A 98 18.55 -13.08 -4.05
N GLU A 99 17.74 -12.34 -3.30
CA GLU A 99 16.29 -12.52 -3.28
C GLU A 99 15.66 -11.70 -4.38
N LEU A 100 14.95 -12.37 -5.28
CA LEU A 100 14.20 -11.71 -6.35
C LEU A 100 12.77 -11.44 -5.90
N ALA A 101 12.25 -10.29 -6.27
CA ALA A 101 10.92 -9.87 -5.88
C ALA A 101 10.26 -8.95 -6.91
N TYR A 102 8.94 -8.93 -6.96
CA TYR A 102 8.13 -7.99 -7.74
C TYR A 102 6.83 -7.64 -7.01
N VAL A 103 6.13 -6.61 -7.45
CA VAL A 103 4.89 -6.14 -6.81
C VAL A 103 3.68 -6.80 -7.47
N THR A 104 2.85 -7.47 -6.68
CA THR A 104 1.62 -8.14 -7.13
C THR A 104 0.35 -7.36 -6.83
N ALA A 105 0.40 -6.43 -5.88
CA ALA A 105 -0.72 -5.54 -5.58
C ALA A 105 -0.24 -4.20 -5.03
N TRP A 106 -1.04 -3.17 -5.26
CA TRP A 106 -0.83 -1.83 -4.74
C TRP A 106 -2.13 -1.26 -4.21
N HIS A 107 -2.06 -0.49 -3.14
CA HIS A 107 -3.13 0.41 -2.73
C HIS A 107 -2.56 1.59 -1.94
N GLU A 108 -3.36 2.64 -1.80
CA GLU A 108 -3.00 3.78 -0.95
C GLU A 108 -3.72 3.71 0.40
N ASN A 109 -3.02 4.05 1.48
CA ASN A 109 -3.58 4.19 2.82
C ASN A 109 -3.14 5.53 3.43
N GLY A 110 -4.07 6.48 3.53
CA GLY A 110 -3.80 7.77 4.14
C GLY A 110 -2.71 8.60 3.43
N GLY A 111 -2.48 8.38 2.14
CA GLY A 111 -1.41 9.01 1.35
C GLY A 111 -0.07 8.27 1.36
N LEU A 112 -0.02 7.07 1.95
CA LEU A 112 1.09 6.13 1.85
C LEU A 112 0.78 5.07 0.80
N GLY A 113 1.80 4.67 0.05
CA GLY A 113 1.70 3.47 -0.79
C GLY A 113 1.85 2.21 0.04
N VAL A 114 1.07 1.19 -0.27
CA VAL A 114 1.19 -0.15 0.32
C VAL A 114 1.29 -1.15 -0.83
N ALA A 115 2.47 -1.75 -0.96
CA ALA A 115 2.76 -2.74 -1.98
C ALA A 115 2.79 -4.15 -1.38
N THR A 116 2.04 -5.08 -1.96
CA THR A 116 2.24 -6.51 -1.76
C THR A 116 3.33 -6.97 -2.69
N VAL A 117 4.35 -7.61 -2.14
CA VAL A 117 5.55 -8.07 -2.85
C VAL A 117 5.57 -9.58 -2.85
N GLU A 118 5.78 -10.18 -4.03
CA GLU A 118 5.98 -11.61 -4.18
C GLU A 118 7.47 -11.94 -4.32
N TYR A 119 7.89 -13.05 -3.72
CA TYR A 119 9.22 -13.65 -3.80
C TYR A 119 9.13 -15.02 -4.49
N PRO A 120 9.09 -15.06 -5.84
CA PRO A 120 8.59 -16.21 -6.61
C PRO A 120 9.44 -17.49 -6.51
N PHE A 121 10.68 -17.36 -6.02
CA PHE A 121 11.66 -18.44 -5.94
C PHE A 121 12.00 -18.86 -4.51
N ARG A 122 11.33 -18.27 -3.50
CA ARG A 122 11.43 -18.79 -2.13
C ARG A 122 10.71 -20.12 -2.03
N ALA A 123 11.21 -20.99 -1.15
CA ALA A 123 10.56 -22.27 -0.83
C ALA A 123 9.39 -22.08 0.14
N ASN A 124 9.39 -21.01 0.92
CA ASN A 124 8.38 -20.68 1.92
C ASN A 124 8.22 -19.16 2.07
N THR A 125 7.04 -18.74 2.53
CA THR A 125 6.64 -17.33 2.72
C THR A 125 6.99 -16.46 1.52
N ASN A 126 6.21 -16.63 0.45
CA ASN A 126 6.45 -16.02 -0.84
C ASN A 126 5.85 -14.62 -0.96
N GLU A 127 5.28 -14.06 0.12
CA GLU A 127 4.68 -12.74 0.12
C GLU A 127 5.28 -11.89 1.24
N GLY A 128 5.33 -10.58 1.02
CA GLY A 128 5.63 -9.60 2.03
C GLY A 128 4.99 -8.25 1.72
N THR A 129 5.06 -7.32 2.67
CA THR A 129 4.49 -5.98 2.54
C THR A 129 5.58 -4.90 2.54
N ARG A 130 5.42 -3.89 1.68
CA ARG A 130 6.24 -2.67 1.68
C ARG A 130 5.34 -1.46 1.88
N LEU A 131 5.65 -0.65 2.88
CA LEU A 131 5.14 0.71 2.96
C LEU A 131 6.03 1.60 2.09
N VAL A 132 5.42 2.44 1.26
CA VAL A 132 6.13 3.38 0.40
C VAL A 132 5.75 4.80 0.77
N ASP A 133 6.75 5.56 1.18
CA ASP A 133 6.60 6.94 1.61
C ASP A 133 6.59 7.91 0.40
N ALA A 134 6.26 9.19 0.62
CA ALA A 134 6.17 10.19 -0.46
C ALA A 134 7.50 10.42 -1.21
N SER A 135 8.63 10.08 -0.60
CA SER A 135 9.95 10.14 -1.23
C SER A 135 10.30 8.88 -2.04
N GLY A 136 9.45 7.85 -2.01
CA GLY A 136 9.69 6.54 -2.60
C GLY A 136 10.54 5.62 -1.72
N LYS A 137 10.77 5.97 -0.44
CA LYS A 137 11.42 5.08 0.52
C LYS A 137 10.50 3.89 0.79
N ARG A 138 11.07 2.69 0.74
CA ARG A 138 10.37 1.43 0.99
C ARG A 138 10.73 0.91 2.37
N ILE A 139 9.72 0.67 3.19
CA ILE A 139 9.87 0.13 4.53
C ILE A 139 9.31 -1.28 4.50
N ASP A 140 10.15 -2.25 4.81
CA ASP A 140 9.77 -3.65 4.95
C ASP A 140 9.15 -3.89 6.33
N VAL A 141 7.85 -4.15 6.37
CA VAL A 141 7.15 -4.42 7.64
C VAL A 141 7.39 -5.85 8.16
N ASP A 142 7.93 -6.73 7.30
CA ASP A 142 8.26 -8.11 7.63
C ASP A 142 9.72 -8.28 8.09
N ALA A 143 10.55 -7.24 7.94
CA ALA A 143 11.96 -7.27 8.33
C ALA A 143 12.21 -7.07 9.85
N VAL A 144 11.16 -7.14 10.66
CA VAL A 144 11.27 -7.00 12.12
C VAL A 144 12.12 -8.15 12.67
N GLN A 145 13.19 -7.81 13.38
CA GLN A 145 14.06 -8.75 14.09
C GLN A 145 14.04 -8.41 15.57
N LEU A 146 14.13 -9.40 16.46
CA LEU A 146 14.27 -9.15 17.90
C LEU A 146 15.73 -8.79 18.24
N ASP A 147 16.12 -7.56 17.95
CA ASP A 147 17.39 -6.98 18.38
C ASP A 147 17.43 -6.68 19.88
N ASP A 148 18.59 -6.24 20.40
CA ASP A 148 18.77 -5.96 21.82
C ASP A 148 17.82 -4.87 22.35
N THR A 149 17.44 -3.90 21.51
CA THR A 149 16.52 -2.83 21.89
C THR A 149 15.12 -3.38 22.06
N LEU A 150 14.66 -4.18 21.11
CA LEU A 150 13.34 -4.81 21.13
C LEU A 150 13.23 -5.86 22.24
N ARG A 151 14.30 -6.63 22.49
CA ARG A 151 14.38 -7.58 23.61
C ARG A 151 14.39 -6.90 24.98
N ALA A 152 14.75 -5.62 25.05
CA ALA A 152 14.69 -4.83 26.28
C ALA A 152 13.28 -4.28 26.58
N ASP A 153 12.35 -4.31 25.62
CA ASP A 153 10.97 -3.86 25.83
C ASP A 153 10.25 -4.78 26.84
N PRO A 154 9.60 -4.24 27.89
CA PRO A 154 8.94 -5.05 28.92
C PRO A 154 7.87 -6.00 28.39
N THR A 155 7.14 -5.61 27.34
CA THR A 155 6.10 -6.45 26.71
C THR A 155 6.74 -7.64 26.01
N VAL A 156 7.86 -7.41 25.33
CA VAL A 156 8.64 -8.45 24.67
C VAL A 156 9.28 -9.37 25.71
N GLN A 157 9.85 -8.83 26.78
CA GLN A 157 10.42 -9.62 27.87
C GLN A 157 9.39 -10.55 28.51
N GLU A 158 8.17 -10.07 28.75
CA GLU A 158 7.12 -10.90 29.35
C GLU A 158 6.77 -12.09 28.45
N LEU A 159 6.67 -11.87 27.14
CA LEU A 159 6.43 -12.95 26.18
C LEU A 159 7.60 -13.95 26.11
N LEU A 160 8.84 -13.45 26.12
CA LEU A 160 10.03 -14.29 26.02
C LEU A 160 10.32 -15.10 27.29
N LYS A 161 9.73 -14.76 28.45
CA LYS A 161 9.83 -15.58 29.67
C LYS A 161 9.21 -16.96 29.48
N THR A 162 8.07 -17.03 28.79
CA THR A 162 7.35 -18.28 28.52
C THR A 162 7.76 -18.91 27.19
N ASN A 163 8.18 -18.10 26.22
CA ASN A 163 8.57 -18.55 24.88
C ASN A 163 9.98 -18.02 24.51
N PRO A 164 11.06 -18.55 25.13
CA PRO A 164 12.40 -17.97 25.00
C PRO A 164 13.02 -18.13 23.61
N GLN A 165 12.41 -18.93 22.72
CA GLN A 165 12.85 -19.13 21.33
C GLN A 165 11.94 -18.42 20.33
N ALA A 166 10.95 -17.65 20.80
CA ALA A 166 10.01 -16.97 19.93
C ALA A 166 10.73 -15.95 19.04
N THR A 167 10.45 -16.00 17.75
CA THR A 167 11.00 -15.09 16.74
C THR A 167 9.90 -14.51 15.85
N PRO A 168 10.10 -13.29 15.30
CA PRO A 168 9.17 -12.70 14.34
C PRO A 168 8.98 -13.60 13.12
N PHE A 169 7.73 -13.81 12.75
CA PHE A 169 7.35 -14.68 11.65
C PHE A 169 6.45 -13.94 10.67
N ALA A 170 6.95 -13.73 9.45
CA ALA A 170 6.21 -13.08 8.38
C ALA A 170 5.05 -13.97 7.86
N PRO A 171 3.97 -13.37 7.32
CA PRO A 171 3.78 -11.93 7.12
C PRO A 171 3.18 -11.21 8.33
N ALA A 172 3.54 -9.94 8.50
CA ALA A 172 2.90 -9.03 9.42
C ALA A 172 1.52 -8.59 8.89
N GLN A 173 0.57 -8.43 9.81
CA GLN A 173 -0.83 -8.11 9.50
C GLN A 173 -1.11 -6.64 9.80
N SER A 174 -1.85 -5.95 8.92
CA SER A 174 -2.27 -4.58 9.20
C SER A 174 -3.13 -4.52 10.47
N ALA A 175 -2.80 -3.60 11.37
CA ALA A 175 -3.47 -3.37 12.64
C ALA A 175 -4.09 -1.97 12.72
N GLY A 176 -4.33 -1.35 11.56
CA GLY A 176 -4.98 -0.05 11.44
C GLY A 176 -4.02 1.13 11.33
N ALA A 177 -4.61 2.31 11.31
CA ALA A 177 -3.90 3.58 11.19
C ALA A 177 -4.55 4.65 12.07
N THR A 178 -3.74 5.55 12.60
CA THR A 178 -4.17 6.66 13.45
C THR A 178 -3.49 7.96 13.03
N PRO A 179 -4.20 9.10 13.03
CA PRO A 179 -3.57 10.39 12.79
C PRO A 179 -2.65 10.77 13.96
N LEU A 180 -1.56 11.47 13.65
CA LEU A 180 -0.67 12.09 14.64
C LEU A 180 -1.01 13.57 14.79
N GLU A 181 -0.74 14.14 15.98
CA GLU A 181 -1.05 15.55 16.29
C GLU A 181 -0.36 16.54 15.35
N ASN A 182 0.80 16.17 14.80
CA ASN A 182 1.56 16.97 13.84
C ASN A 182 1.02 16.90 12.40
N GLY A 183 -0.16 16.32 12.17
CA GLY A 183 -0.73 16.08 10.84
C GLY A 183 -0.14 14.84 10.13
N GLY A 184 0.74 14.12 10.81
CA GLY A 184 1.28 12.84 10.37
C GLY A 184 0.28 11.69 10.48
N ILE A 185 0.75 10.50 10.14
CA ILE A 185 -0.01 9.25 10.27
C ILE A 185 0.88 8.17 10.87
N ARG A 186 0.32 7.40 11.78
CA ARG A 186 0.88 6.16 12.31
C ARG A 186 0.12 5.01 11.70
N VAL A 187 0.82 4.09 11.04
CA VAL A 187 0.25 2.79 10.64
C VAL A 187 0.83 1.71 11.52
N MET A 188 0.04 0.72 11.88
CA MET A 188 0.45 -0.37 12.77
C MET A 188 0.38 -1.70 12.04
N TYR A 189 1.37 -2.54 12.29
CA TYR A 189 1.39 -3.93 11.83
C TYR A 189 1.68 -4.85 13.00
N ARG A 190 1.04 -6.02 12.99
CA ARG A 190 1.22 -7.10 13.97
C ARG A 190 2.03 -8.21 13.32
N THR A 191 3.24 -8.42 13.78
CA THR A 191 4.10 -9.53 13.36
C THR A 191 3.89 -10.71 14.31
N PRO A 192 3.40 -11.86 13.82
CA PRO A 192 3.35 -13.09 14.58
C PRO A 192 4.69 -13.46 15.21
N LEU A 193 4.66 -14.09 16.37
CA LEU A 193 5.82 -14.70 17.02
C LEU A 193 5.63 -16.21 17.10
N ARG A 194 6.68 -16.97 16.77
CA ARG A 194 6.68 -18.44 16.82
C ARG A 194 7.99 -18.99 17.37
N ASP A 195 7.91 -20.09 18.11
CA ASP A 195 9.09 -20.85 18.57
C ASP A 195 9.71 -21.73 17.48
N CYS A 196 8.94 -22.06 16.44
CA CYS A 196 9.41 -22.84 15.31
C CYS A 196 8.61 -22.53 14.04
N HIS A 197 9.15 -22.90 12.87
CA HIS A 197 8.54 -22.57 11.58
C HIS A 197 7.10 -23.12 11.41
N ALA A 198 6.82 -24.31 11.96
CA ALA A 198 5.53 -24.99 11.88
C ALA A 198 4.69 -24.88 13.17
N CYS A 199 5.14 -24.09 14.14
CA CYS A 199 4.45 -23.94 15.43
C CYS A 199 3.28 -22.95 15.29
N PRO A 200 2.25 -23.07 16.13
CA PRO A 200 1.27 -22.01 16.31
C PRO A 200 1.93 -20.70 16.75
N ASP A 201 1.25 -19.59 16.50
CA ASP A 201 1.66 -18.28 17.02
C ASP A 201 1.57 -18.32 18.55
N VAL A 202 2.64 -17.88 19.22
CA VAL A 202 2.74 -17.79 20.70
C VAL A 202 2.50 -16.37 21.21
N GLY A 203 2.40 -15.42 20.29
CA GLY A 203 2.06 -14.03 20.53
C GLY A 203 2.30 -13.18 19.29
N GLN A 204 2.29 -11.86 19.45
CA GLN A 204 2.49 -10.92 18.36
C GLN A 204 3.26 -9.69 18.84
N LEU A 205 4.11 -9.14 17.97
CA LEU A 205 4.71 -7.82 18.13
C LEU A 205 3.90 -6.82 17.33
N GLN A 206 3.43 -5.74 17.96
CA GLN A 206 2.85 -4.63 17.22
C GLN A 206 3.89 -3.54 17.02
N ILE A 207 4.23 -3.28 15.76
CA ILE A 207 5.14 -2.20 15.36
C ILE A 207 4.32 -1.06 14.77
N ALA A 208 4.54 0.13 15.29
CA ALA A 208 4.06 1.37 14.70
C ALA A 208 5.11 1.93 13.74
N TYR A 209 4.66 2.40 12.58
CA TYR A 209 5.46 3.11 11.60
C TYR A 209 4.88 4.52 11.44
N ASP A 210 5.70 5.52 11.73
CA ASP A 210 5.29 6.91 11.76
C ASP A 210 5.74 7.65 10.52
N PHE A 211 4.84 8.47 10.01
CA PHE A 211 5.05 9.31 8.85
C PHE A 211 4.64 10.74 9.18
N ASP A 212 5.42 11.72 8.70
CA ASP A 212 5.13 13.13 8.90
C ASP A 212 3.90 13.60 8.08
N ALA A 213 3.55 14.88 8.21
CA ALA A 213 2.45 15.50 7.46
C ALA A 213 2.65 15.48 5.94
N LYS A 214 3.88 15.28 5.47
CA LYS A 214 4.24 15.14 4.05
C LYS A 214 4.39 13.68 3.63
N ARG A 215 4.07 12.73 4.52
CA ARG A 215 4.18 11.29 4.31
C ARG A 215 5.62 10.80 4.09
N ASN A 216 6.61 11.44 4.71
CA ASN A 216 7.95 10.89 4.82
C ASN A 216 8.04 10.02 6.08
N PHE A 217 8.72 8.89 5.99
CA PHE A 217 8.94 8.02 7.15
C PHE A 217 9.87 8.70 8.18
N ILE A 218 9.42 8.79 9.42
CA ILE A 218 10.15 9.43 10.52
C ILE A 218 10.61 8.47 11.61
N GLY A 219 10.07 7.25 11.67
CA GLY A 219 10.52 6.25 12.64
C GLY A 219 9.57 5.08 12.79
N GLN A 220 10.04 4.08 13.53
CA GLN A 220 9.22 2.94 13.95
C GLN A 220 9.49 2.61 15.41
N GLN A 221 8.51 2.02 16.09
CA GLN A 221 8.63 1.62 17.49
C GLN A 221 7.68 0.49 17.83
N VAL A 222 8.02 -0.32 18.83
CA VAL A 222 7.07 -1.23 19.45
C VAL A 222 6.01 -0.41 20.17
N VAL A 223 4.76 -0.81 20.01
CA VAL A 223 3.64 -0.27 20.74
C VAL A 223 2.85 -1.40 21.36
N PRO A 224 2.13 -1.16 22.47
CA PRO A 224 1.22 -2.17 23.02
C PRO A 224 0.23 -2.61 21.94
N ALA A 225 0.03 -3.92 21.80
CA ALA A 225 -1.04 -4.45 20.97
C ALA A 225 -2.37 -4.01 21.59
N THR A 226 -3.16 -3.24 20.84
CA THR A 226 -4.53 -2.89 21.25
C THR A 226 -5.41 -4.13 21.05
N PRO A 227 -6.27 -4.53 22.01
CA PRO A 227 -7.17 -5.66 21.85
C PRO A 227 -8.03 -5.60 20.58
#